data_AF-A0A1H8YQ12-F1
#
_entry.id   AF-A0A1H8YQ12-F1
#
_cell.length_a   1.000
_cell.length_b   1.000
_cell.length_c   1.000
_cell.angle_alpha   90.00
_cell.angle_beta   90.00
_cell.angle_gamma   90.00
#
_symmetry.space_group_name_H-M   'P 1'
#
loop_
_entity.id
_entity.type
_entity.pdbx_description
1 polymer ?
#
loop_
_entity_poly.entity_id
_entity_poly.type
_entity_poly.pdbx_seq_one_letter_code
_entity_poly.pdbx_strand_id
1 'polypeptide(L)'
;MERDEYLEAAVRDVLTGDEATVDRRVGHAALLLATAGAPEEADRLVTQWQQVTERPVTRLADDAVRARAWAMLAEARGVRPQWADALSPLDLDAEEQAHQALLTRRVSELEGVFDGSPVAGVVAGLAPGRPDPVRTALAEGDLEGWGALVAGHPSPDVAALGATRPLAARLVAGTDPLGLGPEWPEQCAAALVAALRERYPADAGSWPELVAAVVRLRGQQAPSPASESDIAATETRLGTTLPADYREFLRTADGLPADVVFPRLLPARELRADGPVVIVSEPAVVLLTATGGQWRAVEVDAVFGSTAHPTFRALLEHHLRLLEAAG
;
A
#
# COMPACT_ATOMS: atom_id res chain seq x y z
N MET A 1 7.89 7.47 -19.57
CA MET A 1 7.55 7.67 -18.16
C MET A 1 8.80 8.14 -17.44
N GLU A 2 8.74 9.30 -16.78
CA GLU A 2 9.78 9.68 -15.82
C GLU A 2 9.53 8.97 -14.50
N ARG A 3 10.55 8.25 -13.99
CA ARG A 3 10.43 7.31 -12.87
C ARG A 3 9.99 7.98 -11.56
N ASP A 4 10.62 9.11 -11.25
CA ASP A 4 10.38 9.85 -10.02
C ASP A 4 9.01 10.54 -10.05
N GLU A 5 8.65 11.14 -11.19
CA GLU A 5 7.34 11.76 -11.39
C GLU A 5 6.21 10.73 -11.28
N TYR A 6 6.40 9.53 -11.87
CA TYR A 6 5.42 8.45 -11.73
C TYR A 6 5.26 8.04 -10.27
N LEU A 7 6.36 7.83 -9.56
CA LEU A 7 6.33 7.38 -8.17
C LEU A 7 5.65 8.41 -7.26
N GLU A 8 5.99 9.68 -7.40
CA GLU A 8 5.35 10.77 -6.66
C GLU A 8 3.85 10.83 -6.94
N ALA A 9 3.45 10.78 -8.22
CA ALA A 9 2.05 10.78 -8.59
C ALA A 9 1.31 9.55 -8.05
N ALA A 10 1.93 8.37 -8.10
CA ALA A 10 1.35 7.13 -7.62
C ALA A 10 1.15 7.14 -6.09
N VAL A 11 2.15 7.59 -5.33
CA VAL A 11 2.04 7.74 -3.87
C VAL A 11 0.94 8.74 -3.51
N ARG A 12 0.89 9.90 -4.18
CA ARG A 12 -0.17 10.89 -3.96
C ARG A 12 -1.56 10.33 -4.24
N ASP A 13 -1.73 9.60 -5.35
CA ASP A 13 -3.01 8.98 -5.72
C ASP A 13 -3.44 7.94 -4.67
N VAL A 14 -2.49 7.14 -4.16
CA VAL A 14 -2.77 6.18 -3.09
C VAL A 14 -3.16 6.89 -1.80
N LEU A 15 -2.45 7.95 -1.40
CA LEU A 15 -2.73 8.66 -0.15
C LEU A 15 -4.04 9.46 -0.18
N THR A 16 -4.37 10.08 -1.31
CA THR A 16 -5.39 11.14 -1.36
C THR A 16 -6.55 10.88 -2.32
N GLY A 17 -6.40 9.91 -3.24
CA GLY A 17 -7.42 9.61 -4.25
C GLY A 17 -8.69 9.00 -3.66
N ASP A 18 -9.77 8.97 -4.43
CA ASP A 18 -10.92 8.14 -4.05
C ASP A 18 -10.58 6.64 -4.14
N GLU A 19 -11.44 5.80 -3.55
CA GLU A 19 -11.30 4.35 -3.53
C GLU A 19 -11.09 3.71 -4.92
N ALA A 20 -11.72 4.26 -5.96
CA ALA A 20 -11.56 3.76 -7.32
C ALA A 20 -10.21 4.17 -7.94
N THR A 21 -9.69 5.34 -7.57
CA THR A 21 -8.37 5.83 -7.98
C THR A 21 -7.27 5.00 -7.35
N VAL A 22 -7.40 4.63 -6.07
CA VAL A 22 -6.47 3.70 -5.41
C VAL A 22 -6.42 2.37 -6.14
N ASP A 23 -7.58 1.75 -6.39
CA ASP A 23 -7.64 0.45 -7.08
C ASP A 23 -6.95 0.50 -8.45
N ARG A 24 -7.28 1.51 -9.27
CA ARG A 24 -6.68 1.68 -10.59
C ARG A 24 -5.17 1.89 -10.49
N ARG A 25 -4.72 2.72 -9.54
CA ARG A 25 -3.29 3.02 -9.37
C ARG A 25 -2.51 1.81 -8.92
N VAL A 26 -3.00 1.08 -7.92
CA VAL A 26 -2.39 -0.16 -7.43
C VAL A 26 -2.39 -1.23 -8.51
N GLY A 27 -3.50 -1.43 -9.22
CA GLY A 27 -3.60 -2.41 -10.30
C GLY A 27 -2.63 -2.11 -11.45
N HIS A 28 -2.53 -0.85 -11.85
CA HIS A 28 -1.56 -0.40 -12.85
C HIS A 28 -0.11 -0.59 -12.38
N ALA A 29 0.21 -0.18 -11.15
CA ALA A 29 1.56 -0.33 -10.60
C ALA A 29 1.97 -1.80 -10.46
N ALA A 30 1.07 -2.65 -9.97
CA ALA A 30 1.34 -4.09 -9.86
C ALA A 30 1.61 -4.74 -11.22
N LEU A 31 0.82 -4.40 -12.26
CA LEU A 31 1.10 -4.87 -13.62
C LEU A 31 2.42 -4.31 -14.15
N LEU A 32 2.72 -3.03 -13.91
CA LEU A 32 3.99 -2.41 -14.30
C LEU A 32 5.17 -3.19 -13.70
N LEU A 33 5.15 -3.47 -12.40
CA LEU A 33 6.17 -4.27 -11.71
C LEU A 33 6.29 -5.67 -12.32
N ALA A 34 5.18 -6.37 -12.52
CA ALA A 34 5.19 -7.72 -13.11
C ALA A 34 5.76 -7.72 -14.53
N THR A 35 5.41 -6.72 -15.36
CA THR A 35 5.94 -6.57 -16.72
C THR A 35 7.38 -6.06 -16.77
N ALA A 36 7.89 -5.49 -15.68
CA ALA A 36 9.28 -5.08 -15.54
C ALA A 36 10.20 -6.21 -15.03
N GLY A 37 9.70 -7.44 -14.95
CA GLY A 37 10.45 -8.60 -14.45
C GLY A 37 10.52 -8.68 -12.92
N ALA A 38 9.65 -7.96 -12.20
CA ALA A 38 9.57 -7.92 -10.74
C ALA A 38 8.24 -8.51 -10.23
N PRO A 39 7.95 -9.81 -10.48
CA PRO A 39 6.67 -10.42 -10.12
C PRO A 39 6.48 -10.57 -8.60
N GLU A 40 7.56 -10.68 -7.82
CA GLU A 40 7.50 -10.80 -6.37
C GLU A 40 7.06 -9.48 -5.73
N GLU A 41 7.58 -8.36 -6.21
CA GLU A 41 7.19 -7.00 -5.83
C GLU A 41 5.74 -6.72 -6.21
N ALA A 42 5.31 -7.16 -7.39
CA ALA A 42 3.91 -7.09 -7.82
C ALA A 42 2.99 -7.89 -6.87
N ASP A 43 3.35 -9.15 -6.57
CA ASP A 43 2.59 -10.02 -5.69
C ASP A 43 2.52 -9.46 -4.25
N ARG A 44 3.62 -8.89 -3.75
CA ARG A 44 3.68 -8.20 -2.45
C ARG A 44 2.73 -7.00 -2.39
N LEU A 45 2.73 -6.16 -3.43
CA LEU A 45 1.86 -4.98 -3.49
C LEU A 45 0.38 -5.36 -3.52
N VAL A 46 -0.01 -6.33 -4.36
CA VAL A 46 -1.40 -6.82 -4.45
C VAL A 46 -1.86 -7.43 -3.12
N THR A 47 -1.01 -8.26 -2.51
CA THR A 47 -1.30 -8.89 -1.22
C THR A 47 -1.51 -7.86 -0.12
N GLN A 48 -0.62 -6.86 -0.03
CA GLN A 48 -0.77 -5.80 0.97
C GLN A 48 -2.04 -4.97 0.73
N TRP A 49 -2.34 -4.60 -0.52
CA TRP A 49 -3.56 -3.89 -0.85
C TRP A 49 -4.80 -4.69 -0.45
N GLN A 50 -4.84 -5.99 -0.75
CA GLN A 50 -5.96 -6.84 -0.38
C GLN A 50 -6.12 -6.95 1.13
N GLN A 51 -5.02 -7.04 1.89
CA GLN A 51 -5.03 -7.11 3.35
C GLN A 51 -5.56 -5.83 3.99
N VAL A 52 -5.11 -4.65 3.53
CA VAL A 52 -5.48 -3.37 4.19
C VAL A 52 -6.81 -2.80 3.74
N THR A 53 -7.28 -3.18 2.53
CA THR A 53 -8.57 -2.69 2.01
C THR A 53 -9.68 -3.72 2.15
N GLU A 54 -9.36 -5.01 2.28
CA GLU A 54 -10.29 -6.15 2.25
C GLU A 54 -11.12 -6.24 0.95
N ARG A 55 -10.70 -5.52 -0.11
CA ARG A 55 -11.45 -5.42 -1.36
C ARG A 55 -11.15 -6.61 -2.28
N PRO A 56 -12.11 -7.00 -3.14
CA PRO A 56 -11.91 -8.13 -4.04
C PRO A 56 -10.91 -7.80 -5.13
N VAL A 57 -9.97 -8.72 -5.39
CA VAL A 57 -8.89 -8.53 -6.38
C VAL A 57 -9.38 -8.34 -7.82
N THR A 58 -10.63 -8.69 -8.11
CA THR A 58 -11.28 -8.38 -9.40
C THR A 58 -11.32 -6.88 -9.70
N ARG A 59 -11.12 -6.01 -8.71
CA ARG A 59 -10.95 -4.56 -8.91
C ARG A 59 -9.63 -4.18 -9.58
N LEU A 60 -8.59 -5.00 -9.46
CA LEU A 60 -7.30 -4.80 -10.13
C LEU A 60 -7.28 -5.39 -11.55
N ALA A 61 -8.34 -6.11 -11.91
CA ALA A 61 -8.59 -6.73 -13.20
C ALA A 61 -9.98 -6.32 -13.72
N ASP A 62 -10.28 -5.02 -13.65
CA ASP A 62 -11.57 -4.41 -13.93
C ASP A 62 -11.92 -4.34 -15.42
N ASP A 63 -10.96 -4.63 -16.30
CA ASP A 63 -11.16 -4.78 -17.73
C ASP A 63 -10.53 -6.07 -18.29
N ALA A 64 -11.00 -6.47 -19.48
CA ALA A 64 -10.60 -7.72 -20.13
C ALA A 64 -9.10 -7.78 -20.46
N VAL A 65 -8.44 -6.65 -20.76
CA VAL A 65 -7.00 -6.62 -21.08
C VAL A 65 -6.18 -6.85 -19.82
N ARG A 66 -6.52 -6.20 -18.71
CA ARG A 66 -5.85 -6.43 -17.41
C ARG A 66 -6.06 -7.86 -16.90
N ALA A 67 -7.29 -8.37 -16.96
CA ALA A 67 -7.59 -9.74 -16.57
C ALA A 67 -6.77 -10.75 -17.38
N ARG A 68 -6.69 -10.54 -18.70
CA ARG A 68 -5.85 -11.35 -19.60
C ARG A 68 -4.37 -11.23 -19.27
N ALA A 69 -3.86 -10.03 -19.05
CA ALA A 69 -2.46 -9.80 -18.72
C ALA A 69 -2.03 -10.58 -17.48
N TRP A 70 -2.82 -10.51 -16.41
CA TRP A 70 -2.55 -11.30 -15.20
C TRP A 70 -2.56 -12.80 -15.46
N ALA A 71 -3.52 -13.30 -16.24
CA ALA A 71 -3.63 -14.72 -16.51
C ALA A 71 -2.46 -15.25 -17.37
N MET A 72 -2.04 -14.49 -18.38
CA MET A 72 -0.91 -14.81 -19.25
C MET A 72 0.43 -14.74 -18.50
N LEU A 73 0.64 -13.74 -17.65
CA LEU A 73 1.84 -13.64 -16.80
C LEU A 73 1.89 -14.79 -15.79
N ALA A 74 0.75 -15.18 -15.20
CA ALA A 74 0.66 -16.32 -14.29
C ALA A 74 0.93 -17.66 -14.99
N GLU A 75 0.45 -17.83 -16.23
CA GLU A 75 0.77 -18.99 -17.07
C GLU A 75 2.26 -19.05 -17.39
N ALA A 76 2.83 -17.92 -17.88
CA ALA A 76 4.23 -17.83 -18.28
C ALA A 76 5.21 -18.10 -17.12
N ARG A 77 4.89 -17.64 -15.89
CA ARG A 77 5.73 -17.88 -14.71
C ARG A 77 5.57 -19.27 -14.11
N GLY A 78 4.54 -20.04 -14.51
CA GLY A 78 4.27 -21.39 -14.03
C GLY A 78 3.85 -21.50 -12.55
N VAL A 79 3.72 -20.37 -11.86
CA VAL A 79 3.33 -20.27 -10.45
C VAL A 79 2.13 -19.34 -10.37
N ARG A 80 1.01 -19.76 -9.80
CA ARG A 80 -0.13 -18.86 -9.56
C ARG A 80 -0.05 -18.31 -8.14
N PRO A 81 -0.11 -16.98 -7.93
CA PRO A 81 -0.07 -16.44 -6.58
C PRO A 81 -1.43 -16.63 -5.92
N GLN A 82 -1.47 -16.80 -4.60
CA GLN A 82 -2.70 -17.10 -3.87
C GLN A 82 -3.79 -16.04 -4.08
N TRP A 83 -3.43 -14.75 -4.16
CA TRP A 83 -4.39 -13.69 -4.40
C TRP A 83 -5.14 -13.88 -5.73
N ALA A 84 -4.52 -14.50 -6.74
CA ALA A 84 -5.11 -14.69 -8.05
C ALA A 84 -6.14 -15.83 -8.08
N ASP A 85 -6.26 -16.65 -7.04
CA ASP A 85 -7.29 -17.70 -6.95
C ASP A 85 -8.71 -17.12 -6.97
N ALA A 86 -8.87 -15.86 -6.55
CA ALA A 86 -10.14 -15.14 -6.59
C ALA A 86 -10.49 -14.59 -7.99
N LEU A 87 -9.59 -14.65 -8.97
CA LEU A 87 -9.87 -14.27 -10.35
C LEU A 87 -10.56 -15.40 -11.11
N SER A 88 -11.56 -15.03 -11.92
CA SER A 88 -12.26 -15.98 -12.79
C SER A 88 -11.28 -16.60 -13.79
N PRO A 89 -11.26 -17.94 -13.94
CA PRO A 89 -10.46 -18.59 -14.97
C PRO A 89 -10.87 -18.10 -16.37
N LEU A 90 -9.88 -17.84 -17.22
CA LEU A 90 -10.07 -17.41 -18.60
C LEU A 90 -9.70 -18.52 -19.57
N ASP A 91 -10.38 -18.57 -20.72
CA ASP A 91 -9.93 -19.34 -21.88
C ASP A 91 -8.81 -18.55 -22.58
N LEU A 92 -7.58 -18.88 -22.24
CA LEU A 92 -6.40 -18.13 -22.69
C LEU A 92 -6.23 -18.17 -24.22
N ASP A 93 -6.68 -19.22 -24.91
CA ASP A 93 -6.62 -19.28 -26.36
C ASP A 93 -7.60 -18.30 -27.00
N ALA A 94 -8.85 -18.28 -26.52
CA ALA A 94 -9.86 -17.33 -26.99
C ALA A 94 -9.46 -15.88 -26.68
N GLU A 95 -8.92 -15.65 -25.48
CA GLU A 95 -8.47 -14.32 -25.03
C GLU A 95 -7.28 -13.81 -25.85
N GLU A 96 -6.28 -14.66 -26.13
CA GLU A 96 -5.15 -14.30 -26.98
C GLU A 96 -5.59 -13.96 -28.40
N GLN A 97 -6.50 -14.74 -29.00
CA GLN A 97 -7.07 -14.45 -30.31
C GLN A 97 -7.81 -13.10 -30.33
N ALA A 98 -8.63 -12.82 -29.31
CA ALA A 98 -9.32 -11.55 -29.17
C ALA A 98 -8.35 -10.37 -29.05
N HIS A 99 -7.24 -10.55 -28.34
CA HIS A 99 -6.22 -9.52 -28.22
C HIS A 99 -5.45 -9.28 -29.53
N GLN A 100 -5.08 -10.33 -30.26
CA GLN A 100 -4.44 -10.18 -31.57
C GLN A 100 -5.35 -9.46 -32.58
N ALA A 101 -6.65 -9.74 -32.54
CA ALA A 101 -7.65 -9.01 -33.34
C ALA A 101 -7.72 -7.52 -32.95
N LEU A 102 -7.58 -7.19 -31.66
CA LEU A 102 -7.52 -5.81 -31.18
C LEU A 102 -6.25 -5.09 -31.67
N LEU A 103 -5.09 -5.74 -31.60
CA LEU A 103 -3.81 -5.14 -32.01
C LEU A 103 -3.77 -4.85 -33.51
N THR A 104 -4.37 -5.70 -34.33
CA THR A 104 -4.42 -5.54 -35.79
C THR A 104 -5.53 -4.61 -36.28
N ARG A 105 -6.43 -4.18 -35.38
CA ARG A 105 -7.53 -3.27 -35.71
C ARG A 105 -6.98 -1.89 -36.07
N ARG A 106 -7.38 -1.39 -37.24
CA ARG A 106 -7.08 -0.01 -37.67
C ARG A 106 -7.82 0.99 -36.80
N VAL A 107 -7.12 2.05 -36.41
CA VAL A 107 -7.66 3.16 -35.62
C VAL A 107 -8.11 4.24 -36.59
N SER A 108 -9.30 4.80 -36.35
CA SER A 108 -9.78 5.93 -37.14
C SER A 108 -9.06 7.20 -36.68
N GLU A 109 -8.69 8.11 -37.60
CA GLU A 109 -8.10 9.42 -37.22
C GLU A 109 -9.03 10.27 -36.33
N LEU A 110 -10.29 9.87 -36.21
CA LEU A 110 -11.35 10.56 -35.48
C LEU A 110 -11.82 9.78 -34.23
N GLU A 111 -11.14 8.70 -33.88
CA GLU A 111 -11.37 7.92 -32.66
C GLU A 111 -11.02 8.79 -31.43
N GLY A 112 -11.97 8.99 -30.51
CA GLY A 112 -11.84 9.89 -29.36
C GLY A 112 -12.13 11.38 -29.62
N VAL A 113 -12.19 11.84 -30.88
CA VAL A 113 -12.46 13.25 -31.23
C VAL A 113 -13.93 13.64 -31.03
N PHE A 114 -14.84 12.66 -31.11
CA PHE A 114 -16.28 12.87 -31.02
C PHE A 114 -16.96 12.03 -29.93
N ASP A 115 -16.22 11.55 -28.93
CA ASP A 115 -16.79 10.72 -27.87
C ASP A 115 -17.97 11.41 -27.18
N GLY A 116 -19.13 10.75 -27.18
CA GLY A 116 -20.40 11.28 -26.67
C GLY A 116 -21.31 11.98 -27.70
N SER A 117 -20.87 12.14 -28.95
CA SER A 117 -21.68 12.73 -30.04
C SER A 117 -22.40 11.68 -30.88
N PRO A 118 -23.68 11.89 -31.26
CA PRO A 118 -24.43 10.96 -32.13
C PRO A 118 -23.85 10.83 -33.56
N VAL A 119 -22.86 11.64 -33.92
CA VAL A 119 -22.22 11.63 -35.25
C VAL A 119 -20.92 10.80 -35.27
N ALA A 120 -20.40 10.38 -34.10
CA ALA A 120 -19.14 9.65 -33.98
C ALA A 120 -19.12 8.35 -34.81
N GLY A 121 -20.22 7.59 -34.83
CA GLY A 121 -20.33 6.34 -35.57
C GLY A 121 -20.37 6.49 -37.10
N VAL A 122 -20.89 7.61 -37.61
CA VAL A 122 -20.97 7.88 -39.07
C VAL A 122 -19.64 8.39 -39.60
N VAL A 123 -18.92 9.16 -38.78
CA VAL A 123 -17.64 9.79 -39.16
C VAL A 123 -16.48 8.81 -39.04
N ALA A 124 -16.49 7.90 -38.05
CA ALA A 124 -15.48 6.85 -37.92
C ALA A 124 -15.42 5.90 -39.14
N GLY A 125 -16.53 5.73 -39.85
CA GLY A 125 -16.62 4.91 -41.07
C GLY A 125 -16.13 5.58 -42.36
N LEU A 126 -15.85 6.89 -42.33
CA LEU A 126 -15.46 7.69 -43.51
C LEU A 126 -13.98 8.09 -43.53
N ALA A 127 -13.30 8.09 -42.38
CA ALA A 127 -11.88 8.39 -42.31
C ALA A 127 -11.03 7.14 -42.64
N PRO A 128 -9.94 7.28 -43.42
CA PRO A 128 -9.04 6.17 -43.67
C PRO A 128 -8.39 5.72 -42.36
N GLY A 129 -8.64 4.46 -41.98
CA GLY A 129 -8.04 3.89 -40.77
C GLY A 129 -6.53 3.73 -40.93
N ARG A 130 -5.76 4.24 -39.97
CA ARG A 130 -4.29 4.10 -39.91
C ARG A 130 -3.93 3.01 -38.89
N PRO A 131 -2.87 2.21 -39.12
CA PRO A 131 -2.30 1.38 -38.07
C PRO A 131 -1.78 2.26 -36.93
N ASP A 132 -2.11 1.87 -35.69
CA ASP A 132 -1.56 2.47 -34.48
C ASP A 132 -0.13 1.95 -34.29
N PRO A 133 0.89 2.82 -34.24
CA PRO A 133 2.28 2.38 -34.12
C PRO A 133 2.56 1.61 -32.83
N VAL A 134 1.88 1.92 -31.73
CA VAL A 134 2.04 1.22 -30.45
C VAL A 134 1.48 -0.20 -30.56
N ARG A 135 0.28 -0.35 -31.12
CA ARG A 135 -0.32 -1.69 -31.34
C ARG A 135 0.45 -2.50 -32.36
N THR A 136 0.99 -1.86 -33.39
CA THR A 136 1.82 -2.50 -34.41
C THR A 136 3.09 -3.08 -33.79
N ALA A 137 3.80 -2.30 -32.96
CA ALA A 137 4.98 -2.78 -32.25
C ALA A 137 4.67 -4.00 -31.37
N LEU A 138 3.56 -3.98 -30.63
CA LEU A 138 3.12 -5.13 -29.82
C LEU A 138 2.76 -6.36 -30.67
N ALA A 139 2.07 -6.17 -31.78
CA ALA A 139 1.70 -7.26 -32.69
C ALA A 139 2.93 -7.94 -33.32
N GLU A 140 3.98 -7.18 -33.59
CA GLU A 140 5.26 -7.66 -34.12
C GLU A 140 6.19 -8.22 -33.03
N GLY A 141 5.85 -8.01 -31.75
CA GLY A 141 6.68 -8.37 -30.62
C GLY A 141 7.89 -7.45 -30.42
N ASP A 142 7.88 -6.24 -30.98
CA ASP A 142 8.92 -5.24 -30.82
C ASP A 142 8.76 -4.47 -29.50
N LEU A 143 9.27 -5.06 -28.42
CA LEU A 143 9.24 -4.47 -27.08
C LEU A 143 10.11 -3.22 -26.93
N GLU A 144 11.21 -3.13 -27.68
CA GLU A 144 12.11 -1.96 -27.66
C GLU A 144 11.45 -0.79 -28.39
N GLY A 145 10.90 -1.03 -29.59
CA GLY A 145 10.14 -0.02 -30.33
C GLY A 145 8.89 0.44 -29.58
N TRP A 146 8.18 -0.49 -28.92
CA TRP A 146 7.08 -0.12 -28.03
C TRP A 146 7.56 0.81 -26.90
N GLY A 147 8.65 0.46 -26.22
CA GLY A 147 9.23 1.26 -25.15
C GLY A 147 9.59 2.67 -25.59
N ALA A 148 10.22 2.81 -26.76
CA ALA A 148 10.56 4.09 -27.36
C ALA A 148 9.32 4.95 -27.68
N LEU A 149 8.23 4.34 -28.17
CA LEU A 149 6.99 5.05 -28.47
C LEU A 149 6.28 5.58 -27.22
N VAL A 150 6.42 4.91 -26.07
CA VAL A 150 5.73 5.28 -24.83
C VAL A 150 6.65 5.94 -23.78
N ALA A 151 7.91 6.20 -24.13
CA ALA A 151 8.94 6.76 -23.25
C ALA A 151 8.57 8.13 -22.65
N GLY A 152 7.59 8.86 -23.20
CA GLY A 152 7.05 10.11 -22.63
C GLY A 152 5.69 9.98 -21.96
N HIS A 153 5.04 8.81 -21.98
CA HIS A 153 3.70 8.64 -21.45
C HIS A 153 3.74 8.51 -19.91
N PRO A 154 2.89 9.23 -19.16
CA PRO A 154 2.86 9.19 -17.70
C PRO A 154 2.26 7.89 -17.14
N SER A 155 1.45 7.18 -17.95
CA SER A 155 0.88 5.88 -17.61
C SER A 155 0.77 5.05 -18.89
N PRO A 156 1.83 4.34 -19.31
CA PRO A 156 1.80 3.51 -20.51
C PRO A 156 0.85 2.31 -20.31
N ASP A 157 0.23 1.80 -21.38
CA ASP A 157 -0.64 0.61 -21.29
C ASP A 157 0.17 -0.68 -21.13
N VAL A 158 0.62 -0.92 -19.90
CA VAL A 158 1.40 -2.12 -19.52
C VAL A 158 0.56 -3.39 -19.52
N ALA A 159 -0.77 -3.29 -19.48
CA ALA A 159 -1.62 -4.48 -19.57
C ALA A 159 -1.49 -5.13 -20.95
N ALA A 160 -1.38 -4.32 -22.01
CA ALA A 160 -1.18 -4.80 -23.37
C ALA A 160 0.16 -5.57 -23.55
N LEU A 161 1.20 -5.24 -22.78
CA LEU A 161 2.47 -5.99 -22.80
C LEU A 161 2.29 -7.44 -22.33
N GLY A 162 1.51 -7.63 -21.25
CA GLY A 162 1.29 -8.94 -20.66
C GLY A 162 0.20 -9.76 -21.36
N ALA A 163 -0.50 -9.22 -22.36
CA ALA A 163 -1.77 -9.78 -22.84
C ALA A 163 -1.64 -10.92 -23.87
N THR A 164 -0.42 -11.33 -24.23
CA THR A 164 -0.17 -12.50 -25.11
C THR A 164 0.89 -13.40 -24.51
N ARG A 165 0.86 -14.71 -24.82
CA ARG A 165 1.80 -15.67 -24.25
C ARG A 165 3.25 -15.41 -24.67
N PRO A 166 3.57 -15.10 -25.95
CA PRO A 166 4.94 -14.82 -26.36
C PRO A 166 5.54 -13.62 -25.64
N LEU A 167 4.75 -12.56 -25.43
CA LEU A 167 5.21 -11.38 -24.70
C LEU A 167 5.34 -11.65 -23.21
N ALA A 168 4.33 -12.26 -22.58
CA ALA A 168 4.38 -12.63 -21.17
C ALA A 168 5.60 -13.50 -20.84
N ALA A 169 5.91 -14.50 -21.68
CA ALA A 169 7.10 -15.33 -21.53
C ALA A 169 8.41 -14.52 -21.57
N ARG A 170 8.52 -13.51 -22.45
CA ARG A 170 9.69 -12.64 -22.54
C ARG A 170 9.84 -11.71 -21.34
N LEU A 171 8.73 -11.20 -20.82
CA LEU A 171 8.73 -10.32 -19.63
C LEU A 171 9.12 -11.11 -18.39
N VAL A 172 8.56 -12.33 -18.22
CA VAL A 172 8.96 -13.26 -17.14
C VAL A 172 10.43 -13.69 -17.25
N ALA A 173 10.96 -13.78 -18.48
CA ALA A 173 12.39 -14.02 -18.71
C ALA A 173 13.29 -12.79 -18.42
N GLY A 174 12.73 -11.66 -17.97
CA GLY A 174 13.47 -10.47 -17.55
C GLY A 174 13.62 -9.39 -18.61
N THR A 175 12.80 -9.39 -19.67
CA THR A 175 12.78 -8.25 -20.61
C THR A 175 12.20 -7.02 -19.92
N ASP A 176 12.93 -5.90 -19.96
CA ASP A 176 12.53 -4.63 -19.35
C ASP A 176 12.30 -3.56 -20.44
N PRO A 177 11.09 -3.51 -21.04
CA PRO A 177 10.79 -2.62 -22.18
C PRO A 177 10.83 -1.13 -21.81
N LEU A 178 10.64 -0.80 -20.54
CA LEU A 178 10.66 0.58 -20.05
C LEU A 178 12.03 0.98 -19.48
N GLY A 179 12.98 0.03 -19.42
CA GLY A 179 14.31 0.24 -18.88
C GLY A 179 14.25 0.80 -17.46
N LEU A 180 13.44 0.23 -16.57
CA LEU A 180 13.30 0.66 -15.18
C LEU A 180 14.48 0.20 -14.31
N GLY A 181 15.16 -0.87 -14.71
CA GLY A 181 16.26 -1.46 -13.96
C GLY A 181 15.79 -2.22 -12.72
N PRO A 182 16.72 -2.91 -12.02
CA PRO A 182 16.36 -3.85 -10.97
C PRO A 182 15.97 -3.20 -9.63
N GLU A 183 16.47 -2.00 -9.33
CA GLU A 183 16.26 -1.35 -8.02
C GLU A 183 14.92 -0.59 -7.93
N TRP A 184 14.46 -0.04 -9.05
CA TRP A 184 13.27 0.82 -9.05
C TRP A 184 11.98 0.07 -8.72
N PRO A 185 11.72 -1.17 -9.21
CA PRO A 185 10.55 -1.94 -8.85
C PRO A 185 10.41 -2.15 -7.33
N GLU A 186 11.50 -2.47 -6.64
CA GLU A 186 11.54 -2.64 -5.19
C GLU A 186 11.17 -1.33 -4.47
N GLN A 187 11.80 -0.21 -4.87
CA GLN A 187 11.52 1.11 -4.31
C GLN A 187 10.06 1.52 -4.53
N CYS A 188 9.52 1.28 -5.72
CA CYS A 188 8.14 1.59 -6.06
C CYS A 188 7.15 0.79 -5.21
N ALA A 189 7.35 -0.53 -5.12
CA ALA A 189 6.50 -1.40 -4.30
C ALA A 189 6.55 -1.01 -2.82
N ALA A 190 7.74 -0.75 -2.27
CA ALA A 190 7.92 -0.33 -0.88
C ALA A 190 7.21 0.99 -0.58
N ALA A 191 7.34 1.99 -1.44
CA ALA A 191 6.69 3.29 -1.27
C ALA A 191 5.16 3.18 -1.35
N LEU A 192 4.61 2.38 -2.27
CA LEU A 192 3.17 2.20 -2.40
C LEU A 192 2.59 1.37 -1.23
N VAL A 193 3.32 0.37 -0.74
CA VAL A 193 2.96 -0.37 0.47
C VAL A 193 2.94 0.55 1.68
N ALA A 194 3.93 1.44 1.84
CA ALA A 194 3.95 2.43 2.90
C ALA A 194 2.76 3.40 2.81
N ALA A 195 2.47 3.91 1.60
CA ALA A 195 1.33 4.78 1.36
C ALA A 195 -0.01 4.10 1.68
N LEU A 196 -0.16 2.82 1.33
CA LEU A 196 -1.34 2.02 1.67
C LEU A 196 -1.52 1.87 3.18
N ARG A 197 -0.45 1.57 3.92
CA ARG A 197 -0.49 1.44 5.40
C ARG A 197 -0.78 2.77 6.10
N GLU A 198 -0.28 3.87 5.54
CA GLU A 198 -0.56 5.21 6.08
C GLU A 198 -2.03 5.58 5.89
N ARG A 199 -2.59 5.30 4.71
CA ARG A 199 -4.00 5.57 4.41
C ARG A 199 -4.97 4.66 5.15
N TYR A 200 -4.68 3.37 5.19
CA TYR A 200 -5.49 2.34 5.82
C TYR A 200 -4.72 1.80 7.03
N PRO A 201 -4.65 2.56 8.13
CA PRO A 201 -4.03 2.06 9.33
C PRO A 201 -4.78 0.81 9.76
N ALA A 202 -4.04 -0.27 10.03
CA ALA A 202 -4.64 -1.46 10.62
C ALA A 202 -5.36 -1.04 11.89
N ASP A 203 -6.61 -1.48 12.06
CA ASP A 203 -7.21 -1.41 13.39
C ASP A 203 -6.35 -2.29 14.28
N ALA A 204 -5.65 -1.67 15.25
CA ALA A 204 -4.83 -2.41 16.20
C ALA A 204 -5.67 -3.33 17.11
N GLY A 205 -6.99 -3.34 16.93
CA GLY A 205 -7.93 -4.22 17.59
C GLY A 205 -8.13 -3.80 19.04
N SER A 206 -8.51 -4.75 19.87
CA SER A 206 -8.58 -4.55 21.32
C SER A 206 -7.19 -4.23 21.91
N TRP A 207 -7.16 -3.62 23.11
CA TRP A 207 -5.91 -3.39 23.82
C TRP A 207 -5.01 -4.63 23.98
N PRO A 208 -5.55 -5.82 24.34
CA PRO A 208 -4.76 -7.05 24.37
C PRO A 208 -4.10 -7.39 23.03
N GLU A 209 -4.77 -7.17 21.90
CA GLU A 209 -4.22 -7.43 20.57
C GLU A 209 -3.10 -6.46 20.22
N LEU A 210 -3.29 -5.17 20.46
CA LEU A 210 -2.26 -4.14 20.28
C LEU A 210 -1.01 -4.44 21.13
N VAL A 211 -1.18 -4.72 22.43
CA VAL A 211 -0.05 -5.03 23.33
C VAL A 211 0.65 -6.32 22.90
N ALA A 212 -0.10 -7.37 22.55
CA ALA A 212 0.48 -8.62 22.07
C ALA A 212 1.27 -8.44 20.78
N ALA A 213 0.78 -7.64 19.84
CA ALA A 213 1.46 -7.34 18.58
C ALA A 213 2.79 -6.61 18.82
N VAL A 214 2.77 -5.54 19.62
CA VAL A 214 3.98 -4.76 19.97
C VAL A 214 5.04 -5.65 20.63
N VAL A 215 4.63 -6.40 21.66
CA VAL A 215 5.55 -7.22 22.45
C VAL A 215 6.11 -8.40 21.62
N ARG A 216 5.30 -8.99 20.74
CA ARG A 216 5.74 -10.03 19.80
C ARG A 216 6.81 -9.50 18.84
N LEU A 217 6.60 -8.34 18.23
CA LEU A 217 7.58 -7.72 17.33
C LEU A 217 8.87 -7.33 18.06
N ARG A 218 8.79 -7.01 19.35
CA ARG A 218 9.95 -6.80 20.22
C ARG A 218 10.66 -8.08 20.66
N GLY A 219 10.08 -9.26 20.41
CA GLY A 219 10.60 -10.54 20.93
C GLY A 219 10.54 -10.65 22.45
N GLN A 220 9.57 -9.98 23.09
CA GLN A 220 9.43 -9.88 24.55
C GLN A 220 8.16 -10.60 25.04
N GLN A 221 7.91 -10.58 26.35
CA GLN A 221 6.65 -11.04 26.96
C GLN A 221 5.90 -9.88 27.59
N ALA A 222 4.56 -9.93 27.53
CA ALA A 222 3.72 -8.86 28.02
C ALA A 222 3.78 -8.85 29.55
N PRO A 223 4.00 -7.69 30.20
CA PRO A 223 3.89 -7.57 31.64
C PRO A 223 2.49 -7.99 32.12
N SER A 224 2.40 -8.41 33.38
CA SER A 224 1.10 -8.69 33.99
C SER A 224 0.26 -7.41 34.09
N PRO A 225 -1.08 -7.51 33.97
CA PRO A 225 -2.00 -6.40 34.25
C PRO A 225 -1.79 -5.74 35.62
N ALA A 226 -2.00 -4.42 35.68
CA ALA A 226 -2.13 -3.70 36.94
C ALA A 226 -3.48 -3.99 37.60
N SER A 227 -3.51 -4.07 38.93
CA SER A 227 -4.76 -4.20 39.68
C SER A 227 -5.52 -2.86 39.74
N GLU A 228 -6.86 -2.89 39.84
CA GLU A 228 -7.64 -1.66 40.06
C GLU A 228 -7.20 -0.90 41.32
N SER A 229 -6.80 -1.62 42.37
CA SER A 229 -6.27 -1.00 43.59
C SER A 229 -4.95 -0.27 43.36
N ASP A 230 -4.08 -0.80 42.50
CA ASP A 230 -2.81 -0.15 42.17
C ASP A 230 -3.02 1.10 41.33
N ILE A 231 -3.94 1.03 40.36
CA ILE A 231 -4.33 2.19 39.54
C ILE A 231 -4.93 3.28 40.43
N ALA A 232 -5.90 2.94 41.30
CA ALA A 232 -6.53 3.92 42.19
C ALA A 232 -5.56 4.54 43.20
N ALA A 233 -4.65 3.74 43.77
CA ALA A 233 -3.61 4.24 44.67
C ALA A 233 -2.64 5.18 43.92
N THR A 234 -2.34 4.86 42.67
CA THR A 234 -1.51 5.69 41.79
C THR A 234 -2.18 7.03 41.48
N GLU A 235 -3.44 7.03 41.05
CA GLU A 235 -4.19 8.27 40.79
C GLU A 235 -4.27 9.17 42.03
N THR A 236 -4.49 8.56 43.21
CA THR A 236 -4.48 9.27 44.49
C THR A 236 -3.11 9.91 44.75
N ARG A 237 -2.02 9.18 44.49
CA ARG A 237 -0.64 9.66 44.66
C ARG A 237 -0.26 10.75 43.66
N LEU A 238 -0.73 10.66 42.42
CA LEU A 238 -0.51 11.65 41.37
C LEU A 238 -1.38 12.90 41.55
N GLY A 239 -2.48 12.80 42.31
CA GLY A 239 -3.43 13.89 42.50
C GLY A 239 -4.30 14.17 41.26
N THR A 240 -4.36 13.22 40.32
CA THR A 240 -5.15 13.34 39.08
C THR A 240 -5.65 11.97 38.63
N THR A 241 -6.80 11.94 37.97
CA THR A 241 -7.34 10.74 37.32
C THR A 241 -6.65 10.55 35.98
N LEU A 242 -6.15 9.34 35.73
CA LEU A 242 -5.49 8.99 34.48
C LEU A 242 -6.51 8.94 33.33
N PRO A 243 -6.07 9.22 32.08
CA PRO A 243 -6.89 9.01 30.89
C PRO A 243 -7.53 7.61 30.87
N ALA A 244 -8.75 7.50 30.35
CA ALA A 244 -9.46 6.22 30.31
C ALA A 244 -8.71 5.16 29.48
N ASP A 245 -8.14 5.55 28.35
CA ASP A 245 -7.35 4.69 27.49
C ASP A 245 -6.04 4.24 28.15
N TYR A 246 -5.38 5.13 28.92
CA TYR A 246 -4.18 4.76 29.67
C TYR A 246 -4.49 3.80 30.84
N ARG A 247 -5.63 3.96 31.52
CA ARG A 247 -6.09 2.98 32.51
C ARG A 247 -6.36 1.62 31.89
N GLU A 248 -6.94 1.58 30.70
CA GLU A 248 -7.20 0.35 29.97
C GLU A 248 -5.92 -0.34 29.51
N PHE A 249 -4.92 0.44 29.08
CA PHE A 249 -3.56 -0.05 28.88
C PHE A 249 -3.00 -0.71 30.15
N LEU A 250 -3.03 -0.03 31.30
CA LEU A 250 -2.52 -0.59 32.56
C LEU A 250 -3.26 -1.88 32.99
N ARG A 251 -4.57 -1.97 32.74
CA ARG A 251 -5.36 -3.20 32.94
C ARG A 251 -5.00 -4.33 31.99
N THR A 252 -4.30 -4.02 30.90
CA THR A 252 -3.85 -5.01 29.92
C THR A 252 -2.39 -5.40 30.17
N ALA A 253 -1.53 -4.42 30.46
CA ALA A 253 -0.12 -4.59 30.80
C ALA A 253 0.36 -3.45 31.70
N ASP A 254 0.95 -3.79 32.86
CA ASP A 254 1.49 -2.82 33.81
C ASP A 254 2.84 -2.26 33.34
N GLY A 255 2.79 -1.35 32.37
CA GLY A 255 3.97 -0.81 31.67
C GLY A 255 4.42 -1.70 30.50
N LEU A 256 5.55 -1.34 29.90
CA LEU A 256 6.20 -2.10 28.82
C LEU A 256 7.73 -1.94 28.93
N PRO A 257 8.51 -3.00 28.69
CA PRO A 257 9.96 -2.88 28.52
C PRO A 257 10.33 -1.94 27.35
N ALA A 258 11.54 -1.39 27.39
CA ALA A 258 12.08 -0.60 26.28
C ALA A 258 12.38 -1.48 25.04
N ASP A 259 12.42 -0.84 23.88
CA ASP A 259 13.03 -1.39 22.66
C ASP A 259 14.07 -0.40 22.09
N VAL A 260 14.50 -0.63 20.84
CA VAL A 260 15.54 0.19 20.18
C VAL A 260 15.11 1.64 19.96
N VAL A 261 13.81 1.89 19.73
CA VAL A 261 13.28 3.20 19.34
C VAL A 261 12.27 3.76 20.33
N PHE A 262 11.83 2.97 21.32
CA PHE A 262 10.78 3.34 22.25
C PHE A 262 11.17 3.07 23.71
N PRO A 263 10.92 4.02 24.62
CA PRO A 263 11.39 3.93 26.00
C PRO A 263 10.64 2.85 26.79
N ARG A 264 11.18 2.50 27.97
CA ARG A 264 10.45 1.69 28.93
C ARG A 264 9.24 2.48 29.41
N LEU A 265 8.04 1.92 29.28
CA LEU A 265 6.85 2.47 29.92
C LEU A 265 6.78 1.99 31.37
N LEU A 266 6.60 2.95 32.27
CA LEU A 266 6.59 2.74 33.70
C LEU A 266 5.33 1.97 34.12
N PRO A 267 5.44 1.01 35.07
CA PRO A 267 4.26 0.45 35.73
C PRO A 267 3.54 1.52 36.57
N ALA A 268 2.27 1.29 36.89
CA ALA A 268 1.39 2.20 37.63
C ALA A 268 2.06 2.76 38.89
N ARG A 269 2.72 1.88 39.67
CA ARG A 269 3.38 2.26 40.92
C ARG A 269 4.58 3.19 40.73
N GLU A 270 5.18 3.23 39.55
CA GLU A 270 6.36 4.03 39.23
C GLU A 270 6.03 5.34 38.50
N LEU A 271 4.78 5.56 38.09
CA LEU A 271 4.35 6.80 37.43
C LEU A 271 4.66 8.01 38.29
N ARG A 272 5.02 9.13 37.66
CA ARG A 272 5.40 10.38 38.35
C ARG A 272 4.59 11.53 37.77
N ALA A 273 4.41 12.60 38.51
CA ALA A 273 3.77 13.81 38.02
C ALA A 273 4.69 15.02 38.22
N ASP A 274 4.65 15.94 37.27
CA ASP A 274 5.20 17.28 37.37
C ASP A 274 4.12 18.29 36.94
N GLY A 275 3.48 18.92 37.93
CA GLY A 275 2.31 19.77 37.71
C GLY A 275 1.17 19.02 36.99
N PRO A 276 0.68 19.51 35.83
CA PRO A 276 -0.40 18.87 35.09
C PRO A 276 0.08 17.69 34.20
N VAL A 277 1.37 17.36 34.23
CA VAL A 277 1.98 16.36 33.35
C VAL A 277 2.24 15.08 34.15
N VAL A 278 1.80 13.94 33.62
CA VAL A 278 2.14 12.61 34.13
C VAL A 278 3.25 12.02 33.26
N ILE A 279 4.37 11.67 33.89
CA ILE A 279 5.51 11.02 33.25
C ILE A 279 5.27 9.52 33.27
N VAL A 280 5.21 8.90 32.08
CA VAL A 280 4.85 7.49 31.90
C VAL A 280 5.97 6.62 31.34
N SER A 281 7.15 7.19 31.11
CA SER A 281 8.30 6.44 30.60
C SER A 281 9.62 6.74 31.32
N GLU A 282 10.58 5.85 31.13
CA GLU A 282 11.98 6.01 31.47
C GLU A 282 12.88 5.73 30.25
N PRO A 283 13.66 6.72 29.76
CA PRO A 283 13.73 8.10 30.24
C PRO A 283 12.39 8.86 30.09
N ALA A 284 12.26 10.02 30.75
CA ALA A 284 11.02 10.80 30.83
C ALA A 284 10.67 11.53 29.50
N VAL A 285 10.49 10.75 28.44
CA VAL A 285 10.26 11.22 27.07
C VAL A 285 8.85 10.97 26.56
N VAL A 286 8.06 10.10 27.22
CA VAL A 286 6.62 9.96 26.97
C VAL A 286 5.85 10.48 28.17
N LEU A 287 4.97 11.43 27.89
CA LEU A 287 4.23 12.21 28.87
C LEU A 287 2.73 12.18 28.54
N LEU A 288 1.89 12.25 29.57
CA LEU A 288 0.46 12.50 29.43
C LEU A 288 0.15 13.90 29.98
N THR A 289 -0.55 14.71 29.21
CA THR A 289 -0.91 16.08 29.61
C THR A 289 -2.36 16.38 29.26
N ALA A 290 -3.02 17.17 30.09
CA ALA A 290 -4.39 17.63 29.85
C ALA A 290 -4.38 19.06 29.30
N THR A 291 -4.78 19.24 28.04
CA THR A 291 -4.91 20.55 27.39
C THR A 291 -6.37 20.79 27.04
N GLY A 292 -6.97 21.85 27.59
CA GLY A 292 -8.38 22.17 27.32
C GLY A 292 -9.38 21.09 27.78
N GLY A 293 -9.02 20.33 28.82
CA GLY A 293 -9.83 19.22 29.33
C GLY A 293 -9.71 17.91 28.56
N GLN A 294 -8.88 17.87 27.50
CA GLN A 294 -8.56 16.64 26.77
C GLN A 294 -7.14 16.18 27.06
N TRP A 295 -6.99 14.90 27.37
CA TRP A 295 -5.69 14.28 27.53
C TRP A 295 -5.01 14.06 26.18
N ARG A 296 -3.69 14.23 26.14
CA ARG A 296 -2.83 13.92 25.00
C ARG A 296 -1.59 13.18 25.48
N ALA A 297 -1.08 12.29 24.64
CA ALA A 297 0.24 11.70 24.85
C ALA A 297 1.26 12.52 24.06
N VAL A 298 2.38 12.86 24.68
CA VAL A 298 3.45 13.66 24.07
C VAL A 298 4.74 12.86 24.14
N GLU A 299 5.34 12.64 22.98
CA GLU A 299 6.69 12.10 22.83
C GLU A 299 7.67 13.28 22.68
N VAL A 300 8.76 13.25 23.44
CA VAL A 300 9.78 14.30 23.48
C VAL A 300 11.09 13.73 22.98
N ASP A 301 11.47 14.13 21.77
CA ASP A 301 12.78 13.85 21.20
C ASP A 301 13.70 15.07 21.33
N ALA A 302 14.94 14.85 21.78
CA ALA A 302 15.90 15.93 22.02
C ALA A 302 16.41 16.58 20.71
N VAL A 303 16.32 15.89 19.59
CA VAL A 303 16.82 16.29 18.27
C VAL A 303 15.70 16.82 17.39
N PHE A 304 14.56 16.12 17.35
CA PHE A 304 13.45 16.38 16.43
C PHE A 304 12.29 17.16 17.05
N GLY A 305 12.33 17.41 18.37
CA GLY A 305 11.30 18.15 19.09
C GLY A 305 10.22 17.23 19.66
N SER A 306 9.01 17.76 19.86
CA SER A 306 7.92 17.01 20.52
C SER A 306 6.77 16.71 19.57
N THR A 307 6.29 15.48 19.61
CA THR A 307 5.13 15.00 18.85
C THR A 307 3.96 14.76 19.79
N ALA A 308 2.79 15.32 19.47
CA ALA A 308 1.58 15.15 20.28
C ALA A 308 0.59 14.20 19.58
N HIS A 309 0.21 13.14 20.28
CA HIS A 309 -0.81 12.19 19.86
C HIS A 309 -2.15 12.51 20.56
N PRO A 310 -3.28 12.28 19.88
CA PRO A 310 -4.61 12.58 20.43
C PRO A 310 -4.93 11.74 21.67
N THR A 311 -4.35 10.55 21.80
CA THR A 311 -4.54 9.61 22.92
C THR A 311 -3.24 8.82 23.15
N PHE A 312 -3.12 8.14 24.29
CA PHE A 312 -2.03 7.21 24.52
C PHE A 312 -2.13 5.98 23.61
N ARG A 313 -3.36 5.53 23.33
CA ARG A 313 -3.59 4.48 22.33
C ARG A 313 -2.99 4.84 20.96
N ALA A 314 -3.25 6.05 20.47
CA ALA A 314 -2.72 6.51 19.17
C ALA A 314 -1.19 6.56 19.13
N LEU A 315 -0.55 6.83 20.27
CA LEU A 315 0.91 6.74 20.40
C LEU A 315 1.39 5.30 20.26
N LEU A 316 0.75 4.33 20.92
CA LEU A 316 1.12 2.92 20.79
C LEU A 316 0.80 2.33 19.41
N GLU A 317 -0.28 2.74 18.77
CA GLU A 317 -0.59 2.39 17.37
C GLU A 317 0.44 2.98 16.39
N HIS A 318 0.92 4.20 16.65
CA HIS A 318 2.04 4.76 15.90
C HIS A 318 3.32 3.93 16.10
N HIS A 319 3.64 3.56 17.34
CA HIS A 319 4.79 2.72 17.64
C HIS A 319 4.72 1.34 16.98
N LEU A 320 3.55 0.69 17.00
CA LEU A 320 3.34 -0.59 16.31
C LEU A 320 3.67 -0.48 14.80
N ARG A 321 3.21 0.59 14.13
CA ARG A 321 3.50 0.82 12.72
C ARG A 321 5.00 0.99 12.44
N LEU A 322 5.74 1.64 13.34
CA LEU A 322 7.19 1.77 13.22
C LEU A 322 7.90 0.42 13.34
N LEU A 323 7.46 -0.45 14.26
CA LEU A 323 7.99 -1.80 14.39
C LEU A 323 7.70 -2.66 13.15
N GLU A 324 6.49 -2.57 12.58
CA GLU A 324 6.08 -3.27 11.36
C GLU A 324 6.78 -2.78 10.09
N ALA A 325 7.36 -1.58 10.12
CA ALA A 325 8.16 -1.03 9.03
C ALA A 325 9.64 -1.43 9.13
N ALA A 326 10.13 -1.74 10.33
CA ALA A 326 11.53 -2.09 10.59
C ALA A 326 11.82 -3.60 10.52
N GLY A 327 10.79 -4.45 10.61
CA GLY A 327 10.87 -5.92 10.51
C GLY A 327 10.50 -6.44 9.13
#